data_AF-O18925-F1
#
_entry.id   AF-O18925-F1
#
_cell.length_a   1.000
_cell.length_b   1.000
_cell.length_c   1.000
_cell.angle_alpha   90.00
_cell.angle_beta   90.00
_cell.angle_gamma   90.00
#
_symmetry.space_group_name_H-M   'P 1'
#
loop_
_entity.id
_entity.type
_entity.pdbx_description
1 polymer ?
#
loop_
_entity_poly.entity_id
_entity_poly.type
_entity_poly.pdbx_seq_one_letter_code
_entity_poly.pdbx_strand_id
1 'polypeptide(L)'
;GARKLKKLGNLKLQEEGEASSSTSPNEDQGQRLTVSHIEGYECQPIFLNVLEAIEPGVVCAGHDNNQPDSFAALLSSLNELGERQLVHVVKWAEALPGFRNLHVDDQMAVIQYSWMG
;
A
#
# COMPACT_ATOMS: atom_id res chain seq x y z
N GLY A 1 30.38 23.37 -19.89
CA GLY A 1 30.03 22.97 -21.27
C GLY A 1 29.19 21.72 -21.24
N ALA A 2 28.02 21.76 -21.88
CA ALA A 2 26.93 20.80 -21.80
C ALA A 2 27.25 19.39 -22.34
N ARG A 3 26.66 18.35 -21.74
CA ARG A 3 26.67 16.98 -22.27
C ARG A 3 25.48 16.79 -23.21
N LYS A 4 25.77 16.35 -24.43
CA LYS A 4 24.83 16.17 -25.54
C LYS A 4 23.81 15.06 -25.27
N LEU A 5 22.53 15.41 -25.38
CA LEU A 5 21.42 14.48 -25.61
C LEU A 5 21.47 13.99 -27.07
N LYS A 6 21.42 12.67 -27.26
CA LYS A 6 21.16 12.06 -28.57
C LYS A 6 19.68 11.66 -28.61
N LYS A 7 19.01 12.16 -29.64
CA LYS A 7 17.58 12.07 -29.88
C LYS A 7 17.35 11.40 -31.24
N LEU A 8 16.28 10.60 -31.28
CA LEU A 8 15.50 10.05 -32.41
C LEU A 8 15.99 8.78 -33.11
N GLY A 9 15.02 7.88 -33.26
CA GLY A 9 15.00 6.68 -34.09
C GLY A 9 13.56 6.16 -34.17
N ASN A 10 12.70 6.96 -34.79
CA ASN A 10 11.32 6.69 -35.15
C ASN A 10 11.26 5.82 -36.41
N LEU A 11 10.69 4.62 -36.33
CA LEU A 11 10.26 3.86 -37.50
C LEU A 11 8.78 3.52 -37.40
N LYS A 12 8.10 3.74 -38.51
CA LYS A 12 6.66 3.73 -38.72
C LYS A 12 6.22 2.34 -39.20
N LEU A 13 5.11 1.91 -38.64
CA LEU A 13 4.02 1.06 -39.15
C LEU A 13 4.23 0.07 -40.31
N GLN A 14 3.58 -1.09 -40.10
CA GLN A 14 2.73 -1.86 -41.02
C GLN A 14 3.38 -3.04 -41.75
N GLU A 15 2.98 -4.26 -41.38
CA GLU A 15 2.25 -5.19 -42.28
C GLU A 15 1.62 -6.35 -41.48
N GLU A 16 0.46 -6.84 -41.94
CA GLU A 16 -0.30 -7.98 -41.41
C GLU A 16 0.33 -9.34 -41.73
N GLY A 17 0.00 -10.38 -40.94
CA GLY A 17 0.26 -11.78 -41.30
C GLY A 17 -0.09 -12.76 -40.18
N GLU A 18 -1.10 -13.60 -40.40
CA GLU A 18 -1.62 -14.62 -39.49
C GLU A 18 -0.66 -15.81 -39.22
N ALA A 19 -0.96 -16.49 -38.09
CA ALA A 19 -0.76 -17.89 -37.76
C ALA A 19 0.56 -18.39 -37.11
N SER A 20 0.36 -18.94 -35.89
CA SER A 20 0.96 -20.17 -35.33
C SER A 20 1.87 -20.01 -34.09
N SER A 21 1.40 -20.69 -33.04
CA SER A 21 2.00 -21.08 -31.74
C SER A 21 3.53 -21.18 -31.60
N SER A 22 4.06 -20.66 -30.49
CA SER A 22 5.04 -21.33 -29.59
C SER A 22 5.44 -20.37 -28.44
N THR A 23 4.88 -20.54 -27.25
CA THR A 23 5.57 -20.95 -26.00
C THR A 23 7.08 -20.64 -25.91
N SER A 24 7.47 -19.71 -25.04
CA SER A 24 8.50 -19.95 -24.00
C SER A 24 8.65 -18.78 -23.00
N PRO A 25 9.19 -19.05 -21.80
CA PRO A 25 8.97 -18.27 -20.58
C PRO A 25 10.20 -17.42 -20.19
N ASN A 26 9.99 -16.35 -19.42
CA ASN A 26 11.00 -15.96 -18.42
C ASN A 26 10.36 -15.19 -17.26
N GLU A 27 10.85 -15.50 -16.08
CA GLU A 27 10.23 -15.37 -14.78
C GLU A 27 10.62 -14.04 -14.13
N ASP A 28 9.69 -13.10 -14.01
CA ASP A 28 9.74 -12.14 -12.91
C ASP A 28 8.95 -12.76 -11.75
N GLN A 29 9.61 -13.63 -10.99
CA GLN A 29 9.12 -14.05 -9.68
C GLN A 29 9.32 -12.89 -8.71
N GLY A 30 8.61 -11.78 -8.93
CA GLY A 30 8.10 -11.02 -7.80
C GLY A 30 7.34 -12.03 -6.95
N GLN A 31 7.79 -12.25 -5.72
CA GLN A 31 7.13 -13.15 -4.77
C GLN A 31 5.71 -12.65 -4.58
N ARG A 32 4.81 -13.13 -5.44
CA ARG A 32 3.38 -13.03 -5.23
C ARG A 32 3.16 -13.90 -4.01
N LEU A 33 3.09 -13.27 -2.84
CA LEU A 33 2.51 -13.86 -1.66
C LEU A 33 1.07 -14.19 -2.07
N THR A 34 0.88 -15.39 -2.61
CA THR A 34 -0.45 -15.94 -2.80
C THR A 34 -0.94 -16.18 -1.39
N VAL A 35 -1.67 -15.21 -0.85
CA VAL A 35 -2.58 -15.47 0.27
C VAL A 35 -3.42 -16.63 -0.22
N SER A 36 -3.19 -17.82 0.34
CA SER A 36 -4.00 -19.00 0.09
C SER A 36 -5.43 -18.55 0.19
N HIS A 37 -6.21 -18.71 -0.89
CA HIS A 37 -7.61 -18.32 -0.92
C HIS A 37 -8.28 -18.99 0.28
N ILE A 38 -8.60 -18.21 1.31
CA ILE A 38 -9.22 -18.77 2.50
C ILE A 38 -10.70 -18.86 2.17
N GLU A 39 -11.07 -19.93 1.45
CA GLU A 39 -12.43 -20.21 0.97
C GLU A 39 -13.50 -20.23 2.10
N GLY A 40 -13.11 -20.11 3.38
CA GLY A 40 -13.99 -20.00 4.54
C GLY A 40 -14.27 -18.59 5.09
N TYR A 41 -13.60 -17.54 4.59
CA TYR A 41 -13.74 -16.17 5.13
C TYR A 41 -14.39 -15.16 4.17
N GLU A 42 -15.03 -15.62 3.10
CA GLU A 42 -15.78 -14.73 2.19
C GLU A 42 -16.89 -13.99 2.96
N CYS A 43 -16.66 -12.68 3.19
CA CYS A 43 -17.60 -11.69 3.74
C CYS A 43 -18.62 -12.22 4.76
N GLN A 44 -18.18 -13.03 5.75
CA GLN A 44 -19.14 -13.46 6.76
C GLN A 44 -19.59 -12.24 7.56
N PRO A 45 -20.90 -12.11 7.87
CA PRO A 45 -21.45 -10.95 8.58
C PRO A 45 -20.71 -10.65 9.89
N ILE A 46 -20.19 -11.68 10.55
CA ILE A 46 -19.45 -11.54 11.80
C ILE A 46 -18.11 -10.80 11.63
N PHE A 47 -17.40 -10.97 10.51
CA PHE A 47 -16.16 -10.23 10.28
C PHE A 47 -16.45 -8.76 9.99
N LEU A 48 -17.50 -8.47 9.22
CA LEU A 48 -17.91 -7.09 8.96
C LEU A 48 -18.30 -6.37 10.26
N ASN A 49 -19.09 -7.02 11.13
CA ASN A 49 -19.47 -6.46 12.42
C ASN A 49 -18.25 -6.21 13.33
N VAL A 50 -17.27 -7.11 13.33
CA VAL A 50 -16.03 -6.92 14.11
C VAL A 50 -15.24 -5.73 13.56
N LEU A 51 -15.05 -5.65 12.23
CA LEU A 51 -14.31 -4.56 11.60
C LEU A 51 -14.95 -3.19 11.86
N GLU A 52 -16.28 -3.10 11.78
CA GLU A 52 -17.04 -1.89 12.13
C GLU A 52 -16.82 -1.52 13.61
N ALA A 53 -16.89 -2.50 14.51
CA ALA A 53 -16.74 -2.25 15.95
C ALA A 53 -15.33 -1.81 16.38
N ILE A 54 -14.29 -2.17 15.62
CA ILE A 54 -12.90 -1.81 15.93
C ILE A 54 -12.39 -0.63 15.11
N GLU A 55 -13.19 -0.08 14.20
CA GLU A 55 -12.76 0.99 13.30
C GLU A 55 -12.16 2.18 14.07
N PRO A 56 -10.96 2.67 13.71
CA PRO A 56 -10.37 3.82 14.36
C PRO A 56 -11.20 5.07 14.13
N GLY A 57 -11.44 5.83 15.21
CA GLY A 57 -11.99 7.17 15.09
C GLY A 57 -11.09 8.10 14.26
N VAL A 58 -11.70 9.11 13.63
CA VAL A 58 -10.99 10.12 12.83
C VAL A 58 -10.02 10.92 13.71
N VAL A 59 -8.81 11.11 13.21
CA VAL A 59 -7.77 11.96 13.83
C VAL A 59 -7.57 13.21 12.97
N CYS A 60 -7.59 14.39 13.60
CA CYS A 60 -7.37 15.66 12.92
C CYS A 60 -5.89 16.04 12.93
N ALA A 61 -5.42 16.73 11.89
CA ALA A 61 -4.04 17.21 11.80
C ALA A 61 -3.67 18.16 12.96
N GLY A 62 -4.63 18.95 13.45
CA GLY A 62 -4.39 19.95 14.50
C GLY A 62 -3.68 21.20 13.97
N HIS A 63 -3.69 21.41 12.64
CA HIS A 63 -3.06 22.54 11.98
C HIS A 63 -3.67 23.88 12.42
N ASP A 64 -2.82 24.82 12.79
CA ASP A 64 -3.23 26.18 13.14
C ASP A 64 -3.42 27.03 11.88
N ASN A 65 -4.68 27.22 11.49
CA ASN A 65 -5.06 28.01 10.31
C ASN A 65 -4.82 29.52 10.48
N ASN A 66 -4.38 29.99 11.65
CA ASN A 66 -4.01 31.40 11.84
C ASN A 66 -2.57 31.71 11.42
N GLN A 67 -1.78 30.68 11.08
CA GLN A 67 -0.39 30.85 10.62
C GLN A 67 -0.29 30.65 9.11
N PRO A 68 0.69 31.28 8.44
CA PRO A 68 0.89 31.10 7.00
C PRO A 68 1.31 29.66 6.68
N ASP A 69 0.67 29.07 5.67
CA ASP A 69 0.97 27.74 5.16
C ASP A 69 2.30 27.73 4.40
N SER A 70 3.38 27.41 5.12
CA SER A 70 4.66 27.07 4.50
C SER A 70 4.73 25.57 4.23
N PHE A 71 5.51 25.17 3.22
CA PHE A 71 5.77 23.75 2.93
C PHE A 71 6.27 22.98 4.16
N ALA A 72 7.19 23.58 4.91
CA ALA A 72 7.74 22.98 6.13
C ALA A 72 6.67 22.78 7.21
N ALA A 73 5.82 23.80 7.45
CA ALA A 73 4.76 23.71 8.45
C ALA A 73 3.72 22.63 8.09
N LEU A 74 3.30 22.57 6.82
CA LEU A 74 2.37 21.55 6.35
C LEU A 74 2.96 20.14 6.46
N LEU A 75 4.22 19.95 6.08
CA LEU A 75 4.87 18.65 6.18
C LEU A 75 5.03 18.18 7.63
N SER A 76 5.39 19.09 8.54
CA SER A 76 5.43 18.80 9.97
C SER A 76 4.06 18.39 10.50
N SER A 77 3.00 19.14 10.16
CA SER A 77 1.62 18.84 10.55
C SER A 77 1.15 17.48 10.04
N LEU A 78 1.49 17.14 8.79
CA LEU A 78 1.19 15.83 8.21
C LEU A 78 1.98 14.69 8.86
N ASN A 79 3.26 14.89 9.17
CA ASN A 79 4.06 13.88 9.87
C ASN A 79 3.51 13.61 11.27
N GLU A 80 3.18 14.65 12.04
CA GLU A 80 2.57 14.49 13.36
C GLU A 80 1.19 13.81 13.28
N LEU A 81 0.41 14.11 12.24
CA LEU A 81 -0.84 13.39 11.99
C LEU A 81 -0.56 11.90 11.73
N GLY A 82 0.41 11.60 10.87
CA GLY A 82 0.81 10.23 10.54
C GLY A 82 1.26 9.44 11.77
N GLU A 83 2.07 10.05 12.65
CA GLU A 83 2.47 9.44 13.92
C GLU A 83 1.26 9.11 14.82
N ARG A 84 0.31 10.05 14.94
CA ARG A 84 -0.92 9.83 15.71
C ARG A 84 -1.77 8.73 15.09
N GLN A 85 -1.94 8.72 13.77
CA GLN A 85 -2.71 7.68 13.08
C GLN A 85 -2.03 6.30 13.20
N LEU A 86 -0.70 6.23 13.17
CA LEU A 86 0.03 4.98 13.30
C LEU A 86 -0.24 4.31 14.67
N VAL A 87 -0.32 5.08 15.75
CA VAL A 87 -0.73 4.55 17.07
C VAL A 87 -2.12 3.90 17.01
N HIS A 88 -3.04 4.48 16.25
CA HIS A 88 -4.38 3.92 16.08
C HIS A 88 -4.36 2.66 15.20
N VAL A 89 -3.55 2.63 14.14
CA VAL A 89 -3.37 1.44 13.29
C VAL A 89 -2.79 0.26 14.05
N VAL A 90 -1.80 0.49 14.93
CA VAL A 90 -1.24 -0.57 15.78
C VAL A 90 -2.34 -1.17 16.68
N LYS A 91 -3.12 -0.32 17.36
CA LYS A 91 -4.22 -0.77 18.23
C LYS A 91 -5.32 -1.50 17.45
N TRP A 92 -5.63 -1.00 16.25
CA TRP A 92 -6.59 -1.64 15.34
C TRP A 92 -6.10 -3.03 14.92
N ALA A 93 -4.85 -3.14 14.50
CA ALA A 93 -4.25 -4.41 14.11
C ALA A 93 -4.24 -5.42 15.27
N GLU A 94 -3.91 -4.99 16.49
CA GLU A 94 -3.99 -5.83 17.69
C GLU A 94 -5.41 -6.35 17.98
N ALA A 95 -6.45 -5.61 17.57
CA ALA A 95 -7.85 -5.99 17.73
C ALA A 95 -8.37 -6.90 16.59
N LEU A 96 -7.64 -7.05 15.49
CA LEU A 96 -8.03 -7.93 14.38
C LEU A 96 -8.00 -9.40 14.80
N PRO A 97 -9.07 -10.18 14.52
CA PRO A 97 -9.07 -11.62 14.73
C PRO A 97 -7.90 -12.28 13.99
N GLY A 98 -7.06 -13.01 14.73
CA GLY A 98 -5.94 -13.77 14.20
C GLY A 98 -4.62 -12.99 14.07
N PHE A 99 -4.62 -11.66 14.13
CA PHE A 99 -3.37 -10.88 13.99
C PHE A 99 -2.37 -11.19 15.12
N ARG A 100 -2.86 -11.30 16.36
CA ARG A 100 -2.03 -11.65 17.52
C ARG A 100 -1.51 -13.09 17.52
N ASN A 101 -1.98 -13.93 16.60
CA ASN A 101 -1.49 -15.30 16.44
C ASN A 101 -0.22 -15.37 15.58
N LEU A 102 0.12 -14.28 14.87
CA LEU A 102 1.36 -14.16 14.11
C LEU A 102 2.55 -13.99 15.05
N HIS A 103 3.76 -14.34 14.57
CA HIS A 103 4.99 -14.03 15.27
C HIS A 103 5.15 -12.50 15.42
N VAL A 104 5.81 -12.02 16.48
CA VAL A 104 5.97 -10.58 16.72
C VAL A 104 6.69 -9.89 15.55
N ASP A 105 7.70 -10.54 14.97
CA ASP A 105 8.42 -10.01 13.81
C ASP A 105 7.50 -9.89 12.59
N ASP A 106 6.58 -10.84 12.39
CA ASP A 106 5.60 -10.80 11.30
C ASP A 106 4.54 -9.72 11.54
N GLN A 107 4.09 -9.53 12.79
CA GLN A 107 3.19 -8.42 13.15
C GLN A 107 3.84 -7.07 12.82
N MET A 108 5.11 -6.90 13.20
CA MET A 108 5.88 -5.69 12.89
C MET A 108 6.07 -5.52 11.39
N ALA A 109 6.41 -6.58 10.66
CA ALA A 109 6.60 -6.54 9.22
C ALA A 109 5.31 -6.12 8.49
N VAL A 110 4.16 -6.71 8.82
CA VAL A 110 2.88 -6.33 8.22
C VAL A 110 2.57 -4.86 8.44
N ILE A 111 2.74 -4.34 9.66
CA ILE A 111 2.49 -2.92 9.95
C ILE A 111 3.45 -2.03 9.17
N GLN A 112 4.75 -2.34 9.17
CA GLN A 112 5.77 -1.53 8.51
C GLN A 112 5.61 -1.50 6.99
N TYR A 113 5.31 -2.64 6.37
CA TYR A 113 5.17 -2.72 4.91
C TYR A 113 3.82 -2.22 4.39
N SER A 114 2.75 -2.26 5.20
CA SER A 114 1.40 -1.84 4.74
C SER A 114 1.09 -0.36 4.98
N TRP A 115 1.80 0.31 5.88
CA TRP A 115 1.48 1.69 6.25
C TRP A 115 1.67 2.71 5.11
N MET A 116 2.76 2.61 4.37
CA MET A 116 3.11 3.51 3.26
C MET A 116 3.63 2.76 2.01
N GLY A 117 3.37 1.44 1.95
CA GLY A 117 3.77 0.58 0.84
C GLY A 117 3.00 0.85 -0.46
#